data_AF-A0A1H7GHT4-F1
#
_entry.id   AF-A0A1H7GHT4-F1
#
_cell.length_a   1.000
_cell.length_b   1.000
_cell.length_c   1.000
_cell.angle_alpha   90.00
_cell.angle_beta   90.00
_cell.angle_gamma   90.00
#
_symmetry.space_group_name_H-M   'P 1'
#
loop_
_entity.id
_entity.type
_entity.pdbx_description
1 polymer ?
#
loop_
_entity_poly.entity_id
_entity_poly.type
_entity_poly.pdbx_seq_one_letter_code
_entity_poly.pdbx_strand_id
1 'polypeptide(L)' 'MHTCGNCGEFVSRDFVRVFGNEHNEVVGCPACMNMREVMQGEGAARRSQGVRWSRA' A
#
# COMPACT_ATOMS: atom_id res chain seq x y z
N MET A 1 -3.70 15.18 4.05
CA MET A 1 -4.57 14.07 3.63
C MET A 1 -3.69 13.08 2.90
N HIS A 2 -3.64 11.82 3.36
CA HIS A 2 -2.88 10.77 2.66
C HIS A 2 -3.87 9.85 1.95
N THR A 3 -3.49 9.41 0.75
CA THR A 3 -4.31 8.53 -0.08
C THR A 3 -3.48 7.36 -0.57
N CYS A 4 -4.13 6.24 -0.82
CA CYS A 4 -3.50 5.08 -1.44
C CYS A 4 -3.16 5.40 -2.90
N GLY A 5 -1.91 5.18 -3.32
CA GLY A 5 -1.45 5.39 -4.68
C GLY A 5 -2.00 4.39 -5.72
N ASN A 6 -2.65 3.31 -5.30
CA ASN A 6 -3.27 2.32 -6.19
C ASN A 6 -4.77 2.57 -6.40
N CYS A 7 -5.55 2.74 -5.33
CA CYS A 7 -7.01 2.92 -5.44
C CYS A 7 -7.51 4.34 -5.13
N GLY A 8 -6.65 5.25 -4.67
CA GLY A 8 -7.04 6.62 -4.30
C GLY A 8 -7.75 6.76 -2.96
N GLU A 9 -8.03 5.65 -2.27
CA GLU A 9 -8.78 5.67 -1.02
C GLU A 9 -8.03 6.37 0.11
N PHE A 10 -8.76 6.96 1.05
CA PHE A 10 -8.18 7.63 2.20
C PHE A 10 -7.39 6.66 3.08
N VAL A 11 -6.18 7.05 3.48
CA VAL A 11 -5.38 6.34 4.49
C VAL A 11 -5.01 7.28 5.62
N SER A 12 -5.06 6.77 6.85
CA SER A 12 -4.73 7.56 8.03
C SER A 12 -3.22 7.83 8.09
N ARG A 13 -2.82 8.88 8.81
CA ARG A 13 -1.40 9.18 9.06
C ARG A 13 -0.69 8.04 9.80
N ASP A 14 -1.38 7.38 10.73
CA ASP A 14 -0.82 6.23 11.45
C ASP A 14 -0.60 5.04 10.53
N PHE A 15 -1.49 4.83 9.55
CA PHE A 15 -1.31 3.79 8.55
C PHE A 15 -0.06 4.04 7.72
N VAL A 16 0.10 5.26 7.21
CA VAL A 16 1.28 5.67 6.43
C VAL A 16 2.57 5.53 7.23
N ARG A 17 2.55 5.81 8.53
CA ARG A 17 3.73 5.69 9.39
C ARG A 17 4.23 4.25 9.54
N VAL A 18 3.33 3.27 9.45
CA VAL A 18 3.66 1.85 9.65
C VAL A 18 3.90 1.14 8.32
N PHE A 19 3.07 1.44 7.31
CA PHE A 19 3.03 0.72 6.04
C PHE A 19 3.45 1.56 4.84
N GLY A 20 3.87 2.81 5.05
CA GLY A 20 4.40 3.67 4.00
C GLY A 20 5.88 3.46 3.76
N ASN A 21 6.35 3.94 2.61
CA ASN A 21 7.77 3.97 2.28
C ASN A 21 8.51 5.11 3.02
N GLU A 22 9.81 5.26 2.73
CA GLU A 22 10.67 6.33 3.26
C GLU A 22 10.18 7.76 2.98
N HIS A 23 9.26 7.92 2.03
CA HIS A 23 8.63 9.19 1.66
C HIS A 23 7.22 9.36 2.24
N ASN A 24 6.75 8.47 3.12
CA ASN A 24 5.37 8.44 3.63
C ASN A 24 4.33 8.22 2.52
N GLU A 25 4.67 7.43 1.51
CA GLU A 25 3.74 7.02 0.45
C GLU A 25 3.29 5.59 0.65
N VAL A 26 2.01 5.34 0.42
CA VAL A 26 1.40 4.01 0.48
C VAL A 26 0.85 3.70 -0.90
N VAL A 27 1.35 2.64 -1.52
CA VAL A 27 0.85 2.14 -2.81
C VAL A 27 -0.22 1.08 -2.64
N GLY A 28 -0.35 0.46 -1.47
CA GLY A 28 -1.35 -0.59 -1.22
C GLY A 28 -2.06 -0.42 0.11
N CYS A 29 -3.39 -0.45 0.11
CA CYS A 29 -4.21 -0.35 1.32
C CYS A 29 -5.19 -1.53 1.45
N PRO A 30 -5.81 -1.73 2.62
CA PRO A 30 -6.71 -2.87 2.86
C PRO A 30 -7.99 -2.85 2.00
N ALA A 31 -8.30 -1.71 1.36
CA ALA A 31 -9.44 -1.60 0.45
C ALA A 31 -9.15 -2.17 -0.95
N CYS A 32 -7.88 -2.26 -1.36
CA CYS A 32 -7.48 -2.68 -2.71
C CYS A 32 -6.49 -3.85 -2.74
N MET A 33 -5.95 -4.24 -1.57
CA MET A 33 -4.98 -5.33 -1.41
C MET A 33 -5.33 -6.21 -0.22
N ASN A 34 -4.76 -7.43 -0.19
CA ASN A 34 -4.92 -8.31 0.95
C ASN A 34 -4.16 -7.73 2.16
N MET A 35 -4.80 -7.71 3.33
CA MET A 35 -4.17 -7.22 4.56
C MET A 35 -2.87 -7.97 4.92
N ARG A 36 -2.76 -9.25 4.54
CA ARG A 36 -1.55 -10.05 4.72
C ARG A 36 -0.37 -9.50 3.91
N GLU A 37 -0.60 -9.10 2.66
CA GLU A 37 0.42 -8.52 1.77
C GLU A 37 0.85 -7.14 2.29
N VAL A 38 -0.11 -6.33 2.74
CA VAL A 38 0.16 -5.05 3.41
C VAL A 38 1.06 -5.26 4.64
N MET A 39 0.74 -6.24 5.49
CA MET A 39 1.55 -6.58 6.66
C MET A 39 2.95 -7.10 6.32
N GLN A 40 3.14 -7.67 5.14
CA GLN A 40 4.45 -8.11 4.63
C GLN A 40 5.27 -6.95 4.01
N GLY A 41 4.72 -5.74 3.99
CA GLY A 41 5.38 -4.53 3.46
C GLY A 41 5.12 -4.27 1.98
N GLU A 42 4.26 -5.07 1.32
CA GLU A 42 3.94 -4.86 -0.09
C GLU A 42 3.16 -3.55 -0.34
N GLY A 43 2.49 -3.03 0.69
CA GLY A 43 1.81 -1.73 0.66
C GLY A 43 2.74 -0.53 0.43
N ALA A 44 4.05 -0.69 0.61
CA ALA A 44 5.09 0.31 0.33
C ALA A 44 6.02 -0.08 -0.84
N ALA A 45 5.83 -1.26 -1.45
CA ALA A 45 6.74 -1.75 -2.46
C ALA A 45 6.73 -0.84 -3.69
N ARG A 46 7.91 -0.35 -4.09
CA ARG A 46 8.06 0.46 -5.31
C ARG A 46 7.49 -0.33 -6.49
N ARG A 47 6.66 0.32 -7.33
CA ARG A 47 6.05 -0.21 -8.57
C ARG A 47 7.01 -0.94 -9.54
N SER A 48 8.32 -0.85 -9.32
CA SER A 48 9.37 -1.53 -10.08
C SER A 48 9.52 -3.02 -9.78
N GLN A 49 8.98 -3.53 -8.67
CA GLN A 49 8.88 -4.97 -8.43
C GLN A 49 7.47 -5.42 -8.80
N GLY A 50 7.30 -5.85 -10.04
CA GLY A 50 6.05 -6.40 -10.55
C GLY A 50 5.65 -7.67 -9.81
N VAL A 51 4.99 -7.51 -8.66
CA VAL A 51 4.15 -8.57 -8.13
C VAL A 51 3.02 -8.72 -9.14
N ARG A 52 3.05 -9.83 -9.89
CA ARG A 52 2.09 -10.13 -10.95
C ARG A 52 0.77 -10.49 -10.28
N TRP A 53 -0.04 -9.48 -9.97
CA TRP A 53 -1.38 -9.59 -9.40
C TRP A 53 -2.23 -10.52 -10.28
N SER A 54 -2.23 -11.81 -9.94
CA SER A 54 -3.16 -12.76 -10.52
C SER A 54 -4.38 -12.72 -9.62
N ARG A 55 -5.41 -12.00 -10.07
CA ARG A 55 -6.76 -12.06 -9.52
C ARG A 55 -7.13 -13.53 -9.37
N ALA A 56 -7.25 -14.00 -8.12
CA ALA A 56 -7.95 -15.24 -7.80
C ALA A 56 -9.46 -14.93 -7.75
#